data_AF-A0A351NHL9-F1
#
_entry.id   AF-A0A351NHL9-F1
#
_cell.length_a   1.000
_cell.length_b   1.000
_cell.length_c   1.000
_cell.angle_alpha   90.00
_cell.angle_beta   90.00
_cell.angle_gamma   90.00
#
_symmetry.space_group_name_H-M   'P 1'
#
loop_
_entity.id
_entity.type
_entity.pdbx_description
1 polymer ?
#
loop_
_entity_poly.entity_id
_entity_poly.type
_entity_poly.pdbx_seq_one_letter_code
_entity_poly.pdbx_strand_id
1 'polypeptide(L)'
;MEEIDYCWRAALDGHSVFAVPQSSVWHIGGGTLSRESALKLKLNYRNSLLMLEKNLEASIGRKKGESLLKRRISIDNLTKLIFILTGRKDSAEAVRAAHLEYSEMHRNIRKSAPGTSPEGWFRTSIILQYALRGKRIFKYIRKHENRH
;
A
#
# COMPACT_ATOMS: atom_id res chain seq x y z
N MET A 1 -6.38 -2.39 -4.32
CA MET A 1 -5.69 -2.54 -3.01
C MET A 1 -6.11 -3.83 -2.32
N GLU A 2 -7.38 -4.21 -2.44
CA GLU A 2 -7.89 -5.49 -1.98
C GLU A 2 -7.24 -6.67 -2.71
N GLU A 3 -6.94 -6.51 -4.01
CA GLU A 3 -6.21 -7.51 -4.79
C GLU A 3 -4.80 -7.75 -4.23
N ILE A 4 -4.14 -6.68 -3.76
CA ILE A 4 -2.82 -6.76 -3.12
C ILE A 4 -2.94 -7.45 -1.76
N ASP A 5 -3.95 -7.09 -0.94
CA ASP A 5 -4.22 -7.75 0.35
C ASP A 5 -4.47 -9.25 0.16
N TYR A 6 -5.27 -9.62 -0.85
CA TYR A 6 -5.57 -11.00 -1.18
C TYR A 6 -4.32 -11.78 -1.61
N CYS A 7 -3.57 -11.28 -2.58
CA CYS A 7 -2.34 -11.95 -3.05
C CYS A 7 -1.29 -12.07 -1.93
N TRP A 8 -1.18 -11.07 -1.07
CA TRP A 8 -0.28 -11.11 0.08
C TRP A 8 -0.70 -12.20 1.07
N ARG A 9 -1.99 -12.28 1.41
CA ARG A 9 -2.52 -13.34 2.28
C ARG A 9 -2.33 -14.73 1.67
N ALA A 10 -2.63 -14.90 0.38
CA ALA A 10 -2.39 -16.15 -0.33
C ALA A 10 -0.91 -16.57 -0.25
N ALA A 11 0.02 -15.62 -0.42
CA ALA A 11 1.46 -15.88 -0.28
C ALA A 11 1.88 -16.21 1.16
N LEU A 12 1.24 -15.63 2.18
CA LEU A 12 1.46 -16.00 3.59
C LEU A 12 0.92 -17.41 3.90
N ASP A 13 -0.14 -17.83 3.20
CA ASP A 13 -0.74 -19.17 3.30
C ASP A 13 -0.01 -20.24 2.46
N GLY A 14 1.12 -19.88 1.81
CA GLY A 14 1.95 -20.81 1.03
C GLY A 14 1.53 -20.98 -0.43
N HIS A 15 0.57 -20.19 -0.93
CA HIS A 15 0.17 -20.21 -2.33
C HIS A 15 1.08 -19.35 -3.21
N SER A 16 1.32 -19.80 -4.43
CA SER A 16 2.02 -19.02 -5.45
C SER A 16 1.04 -18.19 -6.28
N VAL A 17 1.42 -16.95 -6.60
CA VAL A 17 0.61 -16.02 -7.40
C VAL A 17 1.34 -15.73 -8.71
N PHE A 18 0.69 -16.04 -9.84
CA PHE A 18 1.27 -15.86 -11.17
C PHE A 18 0.39 -14.98 -12.06
N ALA A 19 1.03 -14.27 -12.99
CA ALA A 19 0.35 -13.58 -14.10
C ALA A 19 0.54 -14.41 -15.38
N VAL A 20 -0.55 -14.65 -16.11
CA VAL A 20 -0.53 -15.40 -17.39
C VAL A 20 -0.72 -14.41 -18.54
N PRO A 21 0.36 -13.88 -19.14
CA PRO A 21 0.26 -12.80 -20.13
C PRO A 21 -0.50 -13.21 -21.41
N GLN A 22 -0.56 -14.51 -21.72
CA GLN A 22 -1.32 -15.05 -22.85
C GLN A 22 -2.85 -14.89 -22.68
N SER A 23 -3.33 -14.74 -21.44
CA SER A 23 -4.74 -14.54 -21.13
C SER A 23 -4.98 -13.07 -20.76
N SER A 24 -5.39 -12.28 -21.75
CA SER A 24 -5.60 -10.83 -21.59
C SER A 24 -7.08 -10.46 -21.64
N VAL A 25 -7.52 -9.61 -20.71
CA VAL A 25 -8.86 -9.03 -20.69
C VAL A 25 -8.73 -7.50 -20.67
N TRP A 26 -9.50 -6.83 -21.52
CA TRP A 26 -9.54 -5.38 -21.57
C TRP A 26 -10.49 -4.85 -20.50
N HIS A 27 -9.98 -3.95 -19.65
CA HIS A 27 -10.75 -3.33 -18.56
C HIS A 27 -10.55 -1.82 -18.57
N ILE A 28 -11.63 -1.08 -18.31
CA ILE A 28 -11.59 0.37 -18.16
C ILE A 28 -11.12 0.72 -16.74
N GLY A 29 -9.85 1.07 -16.62
CA GLY A 29 -9.26 1.46 -15.35
C GLY A 29 -9.94 2.70 -14.74
N GLY A 30 -10.39 2.58 -13.48
CA GLY A 30 -10.95 3.71 -12.73
C GLY A 30 -12.39 4.08 -13.09
N GLY A 31 -13.18 3.15 -13.64
CA GLY A 31 -14.56 3.41 -14.05
C GLY A 31 -15.54 3.80 -12.94
N THR A 32 -15.29 3.45 -11.68
CA THR A 32 -16.23 3.74 -10.56
C THR A 32 -15.99 5.09 -9.90
N LEU A 33 -14.72 5.42 -9.60
CA LEU A 33 -14.34 6.67 -8.93
C LEU A 33 -13.20 7.34 -9.67
N SER A 34 -13.39 8.62 -9.98
CA SER A 34 -12.39 9.45 -10.66
C SER A 34 -11.08 9.50 -9.88
N ARG A 35 -9.97 9.72 -10.60
CA ARG A 35 -8.63 9.74 -10.01
C ARG A 35 -8.44 10.89 -9.01
N GLU A 36 -9.20 11.96 -9.17
CA GLU A 36 -9.14 13.18 -8.35
C GLU A 36 -10.12 13.17 -7.18
N SER A 37 -10.99 12.15 -7.09
CA SER A 37 -11.98 12.04 -6.02
C SER A 37 -11.32 11.96 -4.63
N ALA A 38 -11.71 12.88 -3.75
CA ALA A 38 -11.33 12.87 -2.34
C ALA A 38 -11.79 11.59 -1.63
N LEU A 39 -12.96 11.05 -2.00
CA LEU A 39 -13.45 9.77 -1.48
C LEU A 39 -12.50 8.63 -1.86
N LYS A 40 -12.08 8.56 -3.13
CA LYS A 40 -11.11 7.54 -3.57
C LYS A 40 -9.79 7.66 -2.82
N LEU A 41 -9.32 8.88 -2.61
CA LEU A 41 -8.11 9.15 -1.83
C LEU A 41 -8.25 8.64 -0.40
N LYS A 42 -9.36 8.94 0.28
CA LYS A 42 -9.68 8.45 1.63
C LYS A 42 -9.64 6.92 1.68
N LEU A 43 -10.37 6.26 0.79
CA LEU A 43 -10.45 4.79 0.71
C LEU A 43 -9.07 4.17 0.50
N ASN A 44 -8.23 4.76 -0.36
CA ASN A 44 -6.88 4.28 -0.61
C ASN A 44 -5.97 4.39 0.63
N TYR A 45 -5.99 5.52 1.35
CA TYR A 45 -5.20 5.66 2.58
C TYR A 45 -5.64 4.65 3.65
N ARG A 46 -6.95 4.57 3.91
CA ARG A 46 -7.53 3.67 4.92
C ARG A 46 -7.26 2.20 4.59
N ASN A 47 -7.61 1.76 3.38
CA ASN A 47 -7.41 0.37 2.96
C ASN A 47 -5.92 0.00 2.98
N SER A 48 -5.01 0.97 2.76
CA SER A 48 -3.58 0.71 2.75
C SER A 48 -3.06 0.44 4.14
N LEU A 49 -3.52 1.21 5.13
CA LEU A 49 -3.15 1.01 6.52
C LEU A 49 -3.69 -0.32 7.04
N LEU A 50 -4.96 -0.64 6.74
CA LEU A 50 -5.57 -1.92 7.08
C LEU A 50 -4.80 -3.10 6.47
N MET A 51 -4.51 -3.06 5.16
CA MET A 51 -3.73 -4.09 4.47
C MET A 51 -2.34 -4.27 5.11
N LEU A 52 -1.65 -3.19 5.44
CA LEU A 52 -0.34 -3.26 6.08
C LEU A 52 -0.44 -3.88 7.48
N GLU A 53 -1.36 -3.42 8.31
CA GLU A 53 -1.49 -3.94 9.68
C GLU A 53 -1.88 -5.42 9.71
N LYS A 54 -2.73 -5.85 8.77
CA LYS A 54 -3.12 -7.26 8.61
C LYS A 54 -1.93 -8.18 8.33
N ASN A 55 -0.97 -7.76 7.50
CA ASN A 55 0.00 -8.65 6.88
C ASN A 55 1.45 -8.45 7.35
N LEU A 56 1.82 -7.25 7.82
CA LEU A 56 3.21 -6.93 8.17
C LEU A 56 3.76 -7.79 9.31
N GLU A 57 2.96 -8.03 10.35
CA GLU A 57 3.40 -8.82 11.50
C GLU A 57 3.76 -10.25 11.11
N ALA A 58 2.91 -10.89 10.30
CA ALA A 58 3.16 -12.23 9.76
C ALA A 58 4.36 -12.28 8.80
N SER A 59 4.63 -11.19 8.06
CA SER A 59 5.67 -11.18 7.03
C SER A 59 7.07 -10.92 7.56
N ILE A 60 7.21 -9.99 8.52
CA ILE A 60 8.53 -9.48 8.95
C ILE A 60 8.69 -9.42 10.48
N GLY A 61 7.73 -9.98 11.20
CA GLY A 61 7.68 -9.98 12.67
C GLY A 61 7.08 -8.70 13.24
N ARG A 62 6.43 -8.84 14.41
CA ARG A 62 5.67 -7.79 15.09
C ARG A 62 6.40 -6.46 15.24
N LYS A 63 7.61 -6.46 15.83
CA LYS A 63 8.38 -5.23 16.10
C LYS A 63 8.67 -4.43 14.82
N LYS A 64 9.09 -5.10 13.75
CA LYS A 64 9.39 -4.46 12.46
C LYS A 64 8.11 -4.01 11.76
N GLY A 65 7.06 -4.83 11.80
CA GLY A 65 5.76 -4.50 11.25
C GLY A 65 5.15 -3.23 11.87
N GLU A 66 5.11 -3.16 13.20
CA GLU A 66 4.64 -1.98 13.93
C GLU A 66 5.47 -0.72 13.61
N SER A 67 6.80 -0.86 13.50
CA SER A 67 7.70 0.25 13.12
C SER A 67 7.40 0.77 11.71
N LEU A 68 7.22 -0.12 10.73
CA LEU A 68 6.87 0.26 9.35
C LEU A 68 5.51 0.94 9.27
N LEU A 69 4.52 0.45 10.01
CA LEU A 69 3.19 1.02 10.06
C LEU A 69 3.20 2.43 10.66
N LYS A 70 3.92 2.64 11.78
CA LYS A 70 4.12 3.98 12.38
C LYS A 70 4.79 4.94 11.39
N ARG A 71 5.85 4.49 10.70
CA ARG A 71 6.51 5.30 9.67
C ARG A 71 5.56 5.67 8.53
N ARG A 72 4.69 4.72 8.11
CA ARG A 72 3.69 4.99 7.07
C ARG A 72 2.69 6.06 7.50
N ILE A 73 2.17 5.99 8.73
CA ILE A 73 1.25 7.00 9.28
C ILE A 73 1.93 8.39 9.32
N SER A 74 3.22 8.46 9.68
CA SER A 74 3.97 9.73 9.64
C SER A 74 4.10 10.31 8.23
N ILE A 75 4.36 9.46 7.23
CA ILE A 75 4.44 9.88 5.82
C ILE A 75 3.06 10.36 5.31
N ASP A 76 1.98 9.70 5.71
CA ASP A 76 0.63 10.13 5.36
C ASP A 76 0.31 11.51 5.97
N ASN A 77 0.73 11.76 7.22
CA ASN A 77 0.59 13.08 7.85
C ASN A 77 1.43 14.17 7.16
N LEU A 78 2.64 13.85 6.69
CA LEU A 78 3.42 14.75 5.86
C LEU A 78 2.69 15.05 4.53
N THR A 79 2.08 14.04 3.92
CA THR A 79 1.31 14.22 2.68
C THR A 79 0.08 15.12 2.91
N LYS A 80 -0.60 14.96 4.05
CA LYS A 80 -1.68 15.86 4.48
C LYS A 80 -1.20 17.31 4.60
N LEU A 81 -0.04 17.55 5.20
CA LEU A 81 0.55 18.89 5.30
C LEU A 81 0.82 19.48 3.90
N ILE A 82 1.35 18.68 2.97
CA ILE A 82 1.55 19.11 1.58
C ILE A 82 0.21 19.49 0.93
N PHE A 83 -0.86 18.73 1.14
CA PHE A 83 -2.18 19.09 0.61
C PHE A 83 -2.70 20.41 1.18
N ILE A 84 -2.50 20.69 2.47
CA ILE A 84 -2.85 21.97 3.07
C ILE A 84 -2.05 23.10 2.42
N LEU A 85 -0.73 22.96 2.32
CA LEU A 85 0.17 23.98 1.74
C LEU A 85 -0.11 24.26 0.25
N THR A 86 -0.63 23.27 -0.48
CA THR A 86 -1.01 23.39 -1.90
C THR A 86 -2.47 23.78 -2.10
N GLY A 87 -3.21 24.11 -1.04
CA GLY A 87 -4.61 24.54 -1.12
C GLY A 87 -5.62 23.42 -1.37
N ARG A 88 -5.20 22.15 -1.37
CA ARG A 88 -6.04 20.96 -1.64
C ARG A 88 -6.75 20.48 -0.37
N LYS A 89 -7.63 21.31 0.19
CA LYS A 89 -8.31 21.05 1.48
C LYS A 89 -9.07 19.72 1.52
N ASP A 90 -9.83 19.38 0.47
CA ASP A 90 -10.58 18.12 0.41
C ASP A 90 -9.69 16.88 0.45
N SER A 91 -8.49 16.98 -0.14
CA SER A 91 -7.50 15.89 -0.11
C SER A 91 -6.86 15.75 1.28
N ALA A 92 -6.62 16.86 1.98
CA ALA A 92 -6.15 16.85 3.36
C ALA A 92 -7.20 16.25 4.31
N GLU A 93 -8.46 16.62 4.14
CA GLU A 93 -9.59 16.08 4.91
C GLU A 93 -9.79 14.60 4.63
N ALA A 94 -9.64 14.16 3.38
CA ALA A 94 -9.67 12.74 3.03
C ALA A 94 -8.60 11.92 3.77
N VAL A 95 -7.38 12.44 3.93
CA VAL A 95 -6.33 11.76 4.71
C VAL A 95 -6.70 11.71 6.19
N ARG A 96 -7.22 12.81 6.75
CA ARG A 96 -7.69 12.86 8.14
C ARG A 96 -8.79 11.84 8.40
N ALA A 97 -9.83 11.84 7.58
CA ALA A 97 -10.96 10.91 7.65
C ALA A 97 -10.50 9.44 7.51
N ALA A 98 -9.53 9.16 6.64
CA ALA A 98 -8.96 7.82 6.49
C ALA A 98 -8.28 7.32 7.76
N HIS A 99 -7.55 8.19 8.48
CA HIS A 99 -6.89 7.82 9.75
C HIS A 99 -7.90 7.61 10.88
N LEU A 100 -9.00 8.38 10.91
CA LEU A 100 -10.08 8.18 11.88
C LEU A 100 -10.79 6.84 11.65
N GLU A 101 -11.25 6.56 10.43
CA GLU A 101 -11.89 5.27 10.10
C GLU A 101 -10.94 4.09 10.35
N TYR A 102 -9.65 4.26 10.06
CA TYR A 102 -8.64 3.25 10.38
C TYR A 102 -8.53 3.00 11.90
N SER A 103 -8.50 4.05 12.72
CA SER A 103 -8.46 3.97 14.19
C SER A 103 -9.73 3.36 14.81
N GLU A 104 -10.85 3.40 14.10
CA GLU A 104 -12.07 2.71 14.50
C GLU A 104 -12.02 1.23 14.11
N MET A 105 -11.61 0.94 12.87
CA MET A 105 -11.62 -0.42 12.31
C MET A 105 -10.50 -1.31 12.84
N HIS A 106 -9.32 -0.75 13.15
CA HIS A 106 -8.13 -1.55 13.47
C HIS A 106 -8.31 -2.46 14.69
N ARG A 107 -9.22 -2.12 15.60
CA ARG A 107 -9.50 -2.93 16.80
C ARG A 107 -10.09 -4.29 16.47
N ASN A 108 -10.80 -4.41 15.35
CA ASN A 108 -11.54 -5.61 14.95
C ASN A 108 -10.92 -6.30 13.72
N ILE A 109 -9.69 -5.95 13.34
CA ILE A 109 -9.08 -6.56 12.15
C ILE A 109 -8.62 -7.98 12.46
N ARG A 110 -8.94 -8.89 11.53
CA ARG A 110 -8.31 -10.20 11.50
C ARG A 110 -6.94 -10.10 10.83
N LYS A 111 -5.89 -10.18 11.64
CA LYS A 111 -4.50 -10.29 11.17
C LYS A 111 -4.25 -11.65 10.53
N SER A 112 -3.33 -11.70 9.59
CA SER A 112 -2.91 -12.92 8.92
C SER A 112 -2.07 -13.76 9.87
N ALA A 113 -2.21 -15.09 9.78
CA ALA A 113 -1.42 -15.99 10.60
C ALA A 113 0.06 -15.96 10.14
N PRO A 114 1.02 -16.19 11.05
CA PRO A 114 2.40 -16.42 10.65
C PRO A 114 2.46 -17.68 9.78
N GLY A 115 2.98 -17.55 8.56
CA GLY A 115 3.10 -18.65 7.60
C GLY A 115 4.40 -18.53 6.81
N THR A 116 4.34 -18.76 5.51
CA THR A 116 5.49 -18.57 4.62
C THR A 116 5.85 -17.09 4.51
N SER A 117 7.14 -16.78 4.40
CA SER A 117 7.57 -15.42 4.12
C SER A 117 7.28 -15.10 2.64
N PRO A 118 6.59 -14.00 2.31
CA PRO A 118 6.33 -13.65 0.92
C PRO A 118 7.65 -13.44 0.17
N GLU A 119 7.81 -14.13 -0.96
CA GLU A 119 8.92 -13.90 -1.88
C GLU A 119 8.75 -12.56 -2.62
N GLY A 120 9.83 -12.04 -3.21
CA GLY A 120 9.77 -10.78 -3.96
C GLY A 120 9.76 -9.50 -3.13
N TRP A 121 10.03 -9.56 -1.82
CA TRP A 121 10.11 -8.35 -0.99
C TRP A 121 11.33 -7.49 -1.36
N PHE A 122 11.10 -6.38 -2.04
CA PHE A 122 12.16 -5.44 -2.40
C PHE A 122 12.44 -4.43 -1.26
N ARG A 123 13.63 -4.52 -0.64
CA ARG A 123 14.06 -3.65 0.47
C ARG A 123 14.51 -2.27 -0.01
N THR A 124 13.61 -1.50 -0.63
CA THR A 124 13.87 -0.10 -0.98
C THR A 124 12.68 0.80 -0.63
N SER A 125 12.94 2.06 -0.34
CA SER A 125 11.89 3.07 -0.25
C SER A 125 11.56 3.60 -1.64
N ILE A 126 10.45 3.14 -2.23
CA ILE A 126 9.99 3.62 -3.55
C ILE A 126 9.83 5.14 -3.55
N ILE A 127 9.36 5.73 -2.44
CA ILE A 127 9.19 7.17 -2.28
C ILE A 127 10.55 7.90 -2.39
N LEU A 128 11.57 7.43 -1.67
CA LEU A 128 12.90 8.04 -1.72
C LEU A 128 13.55 7.83 -3.10
N GLN A 129 13.40 6.63 -3.67
CA GLN A 129 13.92 6.35 -5.02
C GLN A 129 13.25 7.26 -6.05
N TYR A 130 11.95 7.53 -5.92
CA TYR A 130 11.22 8.45 -6.77
C TYR A 130 11.70 9.89 -6.58
N ALA A 131 11.86 10.34 -5.34
CA ALA A 131 12.36 11.68 -5.04
C ALA A 131 13.76 11.93 -5.64
N LEU A 132 14.65 10.94 -5.57
CA LEU A 132 16.02 11.04 -6.10
C LEU A 132 16.13 10.88 -7.62
N ARG A 133 15.30 10.01 -8.23
CA ARG A 133 15.45 9.58 -9.64
C ARG A 133 14.37 10.13 -10.57
N GLY A 134 13.27 10.65 -10.01
CA GLY A 134 12.09 11.06 -10.74
C GLY A 134 11.59 9.99 -11.70
N LYS A 135 11.36 10.38 -12.95
CA LYS A 135 10.85 9.49 -14.03
C LYS A 135 11.74 8.28 -14.33
N ARG A 136 13.03 8.29 -13.92
CA ARG A 136 13.96 7.17 -14.13
C ARG A 136 13.82 6.03 -13.11
N ILE A 137 12.86 6.12 -12.18
CA ILE A 137 12.63 5.07 -11.18
C ILE A 137 12.35 3.70 -11.80
N PHE A 138 11.59 3.62 -12.89
CA PHE A 138 11.26 2.34 -13.53
C PHE A 138 12.49 1.63 -14.10
N LYS A 139 13.42 2.38 -14.70
CA LYS A 139 14.71 1.85 -15.15
C LYS A 139 15.55 1.32 -13.98
N TYR A 140 15.44 1.94 -12.81
CA TYR A 140 16.10 1.47 -11.60
C TYR A 140 15.45 0.18 -11.05
N ILE A 141 14.12 0.12 -10.95
CA ILE A 141 13.40 -1.05 -10.44
C ILE A 141 13.62 -2.27 -11.36
N ARG A 142 13.61 -2.09 -12.69
CA ARG A 142 13.88 -3.18 -13.66
C ARG A 142 15.23 -3.88 -13.48
N LYS A 143 16.23 -3.22 -12.87
CA LYS A 143 17.52 -3.89 -12.55
C LYS A 143 17.37 -5.01 -11.52
N HIS A 144 16.23 -5.09 -10.85
CA HIS A 144 15.92 -6.06 -9.79
C HIS A 144 14.82 -7.03 -10.19
N GLU A 145 14.32 -6.99 -11.44
CA GLU A 145 13.20 -7.79 -11.93
C GLU A 145 13.50 -9.30 -11.91
N ASN A 146 14.77 -9.68 -12.12
CA ASN A 146 15.21 -11.10 -12.14
C ASN A 146 15.90 -11.55 -10.85
N ARG A 147 15.74 -10.84 -9.72
CA ARG A 147 16.44 -11.17 -8.45
C ARG A 147 15.63 -12.07 -7.52
N HIS A 148 14.44 -12.49 -7.93
CA HIS A 148 13.50 -13.29 -7.15
C HIS A 148 12.91 -14.37 -8.03
#